data_AF-A0A7C4X7P3-F1
#
_entry.id   AF-A0A7C4X7P3-F1
#
_cell.length_a   1.000
_cell.length_b   1.000
_cell.length_c   1.000
_cell.angle_alpha   90.00
_cell.angle_beta   90.00
_cell.angle_gamma   90.00
#
_symmetry.space_group_name_H-M   'P 1'
#
loop_
_entity.id
_entity.type
_entity.pdbx_description
1 polymer ?
#
loop_
_entity_poly.entity_id
_entity_poly.type
_entity_poly.pdbx_seq_one_letter_code
_entity_poly.pdbx_strand_id
1 'polypeptide(L)'
;MAKKFKPGPYNYCDYRCERCNERDNCRVYKENSERLLEHYIKGEDPNDPQVLFNDLKEIFDKTEQMIKKAAEEQGIDLDEISKEEIPEIDPHSYVIYNLAYEYFRCANELIKKLNRAGIPEEIGEEFEDFVWYHTLLVAKIGRLVSSFDDEFFDEEAREVEEKGTLQVINKGITLSENALQKMLNELPDDFQMIVVLLDILKRLKMQIKKNMRERVK
;
A
#
# COMPACT_ATOMS: atom_id res chain seq x y z
N MET A 1 -25.69 12.93 9.51
CA MET A 1 -25.63 12.65 8.06
C MET A 1 -25.15 11.21 7.89
N ALA A 2 -25.94 10.33 7.27
CA ALA A 2 -25.57 8.93 7.12
C ALA A 2 -24.25 8.84 6.33
N LYS A 3 -23.20 8.28 6.93
CA LYS A 3 -21.87 8.11 6.30
C LYS A 3 -22.02 7.21 5.07
N LYS A 4 -22.23 7.82 3.89
CA LYS A 4 -22.37 7.11 2.60
C LYS A 4 -21.07 6.40 2.18
N PHE A 5 -19.94 6.77 2.78
CA PHE A 5 -18.62 6.22 2.49
C PHE A 5 -17.86 5.89 3.77
N LYS A 6 -16.93 4.95 3.67
CA LYS A 6 -15.99 4.61 4.74
C LYS A 6 -15.18 5.87 5.13
N PRO A 7 -15.01 6.17 6.43
CA PRO A 7 -14.16 7.29 6.84
C PRO A 7 -12.73 7.06 6.36
N GLY A 8 -12.09 8.13 5.88
CA GLY A 8 -10.65 8.14 5.69
C GLY A 8 -9.91 8.13 7.04
N PRO A 9 -8.57 8.04 7.01
CA PRO A 9 -7.75 8.08 5.80
C PRO A 9 -7.76 6.73 5.05
N TYR A 10 -7.53 6.76 3.73
CA TYR A 10 -7.44 5.56 2.88
C TYR A 10 -5.98 5.13 2.66
N ASN A 11 -5.05 5.59 3.49
CA ASN A 11 -3.62 5.48 3.23
C ASN A 11 -3.11 4.04 3.33
N TYR A 12 -3.86 3.17 4.01
CA TYR A 12 -3.56 1.75 4.06
C TYR A 12 -3.91 1.00 2.77
N CYS A 13 -4.71 1.57 1.85
CA CYS A 13 -5.15 0.94 0.60
C CYS A 13 -4.02 0.23 -0.17
N ASP A 14 -4.33 -0.92 -0.76
CA ASP A 14 -3.42 -1.69 -1.62
C ASP A 14 -3.57 -1.38 -3.11
N TYR A 15 -4.42 -0.42 -3.47
CA TYR A 15 -4.70 0.04 -4.83
C TYR A 15 -5.16 -1.04 -5.83
N ARG A 16 -5.70 -2.16 -5.32
CA ARG A 16 -6.33 -3.21 -6.13
C ARG A 16 -7.84 -3.15 -6.05
N CYS A 17 -8.37 -2.04 -6.55
CA CYS A 17 -9.80 -1.70 -6.44
C CYS A 17 -10.71 -2.73 -7.10
N GLU A 18 -10.25 -3.36 -8.18
CA GLU A 18 -10.92 -4.43 -8.91
C GLU A 18 -11.07 -5.71 -8.07
N ARG A 19 -10.21 -5.91 -7.07
CA ARG A 19 -10.22 -7.02 -6.10
C ARG A 19 -10.59 -6.57 -4.67
N CYS A 20 -11.18 -5.38 -4.50
CA CYS A 20 -11.46 -4.79 -3.19
C CYS A 20 -12.90 -5.06 -2.72
N ASN A 21 -13.05 -5.67 -1.54
CA ASN A 21 -14.37 -5.96 -0.94
C ASN A 21 -15.11 -4.71 -0.46
N GLU A 22 -14.41 -3.58 -0.30
CA GLU A 22 -14.98 -2.30 0.16
C GLU A 22 -15.20 -1.31 -1.00
N ARG A 23 -15.03 -1.78 -2.24
CA ARG A 23 -15.07 -0.95 -3.45
C ARG A 23 -16.33 -0.07 -3.52
N ASP A 24 -17.49 -0.63 -3.21
CA ASP A 24 -18.78 0.07 -3.33
C ASP A 24 -18.98 1.14 -2.23
N ASN A 25 -18.23 1.04 -1.13
CA ASN A 25 -18.21 2.01 -0.02
C ASN A 25 -17.01 2.97 -0.07
N CYS A 26 -16.16 2.86 -1.10
CA CYS A 26 -14.93 3.64 -1.25
C CYS A 26 -15.18 4.92 -2.05
N ARG A 27 -15.03 6.07 -1.41
CA ARG A 27 -15.19 7.38 -2.08
C ARG A 27 -14.19 7.54 -3.22
N VAL A 28 -12.92 7.19 -3.00
CA VAL A 28 -11.85 7.35 -4.00
C VAL A 28 -12.14 6.53 -5.26
N TYR A 29 -12.55 5.27 -5.09
CA TYR A 29 -12.90 4.41 -6.23
C TYR A 29 -14.07 4.99 -7.02
N LYS A 30 -15.11 5.44 -6.30
CA LYS A 30 -16.30 5.99 -6.93
C LYS A 30 -15.99 7.27 -7.71
N GLU A 31 -15.31 8.23 -7.08
CA GLU A 31 -14.92 9.49 -7.74
C GLU A 31 -14.02 9.23 -8.96
N ASN A 32 -13.08 8.29 -8.86
CA ASN A 32 -12.25 7.91 -10.01
C ASN A 32 -13.06 7.26 -11.14
N SER A 33 -14.03 6.40 -10.79
CA SER A 33 -14.90 5.74 -11.79
C SER A 33 -15.82 6.74 -12.50
N GLU A 34 -16.37 7.71 -11.75
CA GLU A 34 -17.18 8.79 -12.30
C GLU A 34 -16.37 9.65 -13.27
N ARG A 35 -15.14 10.06 -12.88
CA ARG A 35 -14.21 10.80 -13.75
C ARG A 35 -13.91 10.04 -15.05
N LEU A 36 -13.53 8.77 -14.96
CA LEU A 36 -13.26 7.96 -16.16
C LEU A 36 -14.47 7.86 -17.08
N LEU A 37 -15.67 7.65 -16.52
CA LEU A 37 -16.90 7.59 -17.29
C LEU A 37 -17.20 8.91 -18.02
N GLU A 38 -16.94 10.05 -17.38
CA GLU A 38 -17.14 11.36 -18.00
C GLU A 38 -16.26 11.56 -19.25
N HIS A 39 -14.98 11.17 -19.21
CA HIS A 39 -14.11 11.21 -20.38
C HIS A 39 -14.61 10.31 -21.50
N TYR A 40 -15.02 9.07 -21.18
CA TYR A 40 -15.55 8.16 -22.19
C TYR A 40 -16.83 8.70 -22.85
N ILE A 41 -17.72 9.34 -22.08
CA ILE A 41 -18.93 9.99 -22.62
C ILE A 41 -18.57 11.16 -23.54
N LYS A 42 -17.50 11.91 -23.22
CA LYS A 42 -16.98 13.00 -24.06
C LYS A 42 -16.19 12.52 -25.28
N GLY A 43 -15.90 11.21 -25.38
CA GLY A 43 -15.05 10.64 -26.43
C GLY A 43 -13.56 10.94 -26.24
N GLU A 44 -13.14 11.24 -25.01
CA GLU A 44 -11.76 11.48 -24.62
C GLU A 44 -11.12 10.17 -24.17
N ASP A 45 -9.85 9.94 -24.52
CA ASP A 45 -9.05 8.84 -23.94
C ASP A 45 -8.48 9.30 -22.60
N PRO A 46 -8.87 8.69 -21.45
CA PRO A 46 -8.34 9.07 -20.14
C PRO A 46 -6.83 8.81 -19.99
N ASN A 47 -6.24 7.99 -20.87
CA ASN A 47 -4.80 7.71 -20.89
C ASN A 47 -4.04 8.64 -21.84
N ASP A 48 -4.73 9.52 -22.57
CA ASP A 48 -4.07 10.57 -23.33
C ASP A 48 -3.32 11.49 -22.35
N PRO A 49 -2.02 11.77 -22.57
CA PRO A 49 -1.25 12.60 -21.66
C PRO A 49 -1.87 13.97 -21.40
N GLN A 50 -2.46 14.62 -22.41
CA GLN A 50 -3.03 15.95 -22.25
C GLN A 50 -4.29 15.92 -21.37
N VAL A 51 -5.15 14.93 -21.58
CA VAL A 51 -6.34 14.70 -20.73
C VAL A 51 -5.91 14.43 -19.29
N LEU A 52 -4.94 13.52 -19.09
CA LEU A 52 -4.40 13.19 -17.78
C LEU A 52 -3.81 14.40 -17.05
N PHE A 53 -3.01 15.24 -17.74
CA PHE A 53 -2.42 16.43 -17.12
C PHE A 53 -3.48 17.49 -16.77
N ASN A 54 -4.53 17.61 -17.58
CA ASN A 54 -5.64 18.50 -17.26
C ASN A 54 -6.37 18.03 -16.00
N ASP A 55 -6.68 16.74 -15.88
CA ASP A 55 -7.31 16.17 -14.68
C ASP A 55 -6.46 16.37 -13.43
N LEU A 56 -5.15 16.12 -13.54
CA LEU A 56 -4.23 16.35 -12.43
C LEU A 56 -4.27 17.80 -11.96
N LYS A 57 -4.24 18.75 -12.90
CA LYS A 57 -4.36 20.17 -12.59
C LYS A 57 -5.66 20.48 -11.85
N GLU A 58 -6.80 20.00 -12.35
CA GLU A 58 -8.10 20.24 -11.71
C GLU A 58 -8.17 19.64 -10.29
N ILE A 59 -7.60 18.44 -10.10
CA ILE A 59 -7.51 17.80 -8.78
C ILE A 59 -6.67 18.65 -7.83
N PHE A 60 -5.48 19.10 -8.24
CA PHE A 60 -4.61 19.92 -7.41
C PHE A 60 -5.24 21.29 -7.09
N ASP A 61 -5.85 21.96 -8.07
CA ASP A 61 -6.55 23.24 -7.86
C ASP A 61 -7.68 23.08 -6.83
N LYS A 62 -8.48 22.01 -6.94
CA LYS A 62 -9.55 21.70 -5.99
C LYS A 62 -8.99 21.37 -4.61
N THR A 63 -7.92 20.59 -4.53
CA THR A 63 -7.27 20.24 -3.26
C THR A 63 -6.71 21.50 -2.57
N GLU A 64 -6.06 22.40 -3.31
CA GLU A 64 -5.56 23.67 -2.77
C GLU A 64 -6.70 24.52 -2.18
N GLN A 65 -7.82 24.65 -2.90
CA GLN A 65 -9.00 25.37 -2.41
C GLN A 65 -9.58 24.73 -1.14
N MET A 66 -9.62 23.40 -1.08
CA MET A 66 -10.08 22.66 0.11
C MET A 66 -9.16 22.89 1.30
N ILE A 67 -7.83 22.91 1.10
CA ILE A 67 -6.85 23.17 2.17
C ILE A 67 -6.99 24.60 2.68
N LYS A 68 -7.05 25.60 1.79
CA LYS A 68 -7.21 27.02 2.15
C LYS A 68 -8.48 27.24 2.97
N LYS A 69 -9.60 26.68 2.51
CA LYS A 69 -10.88 26.76 3.21
C LYS A 69 -10.81 26.11 4.60
N ALA A 70 -10.21 24.93 4.71
CA ALA A 70 -10.07 24.25 6.00
C ALA A 70 -9.16 25.03 6.97
N ALA A 71 -8.10 25.65 6.47
CA ALA A 71 -7.21 26.50 7.25
C ALA A 71 -7.95 27.74 7.78
N GLU A 72 -8.70 28.44 6.92
CA GLU A 72 -9.55 29.57 7.31
C GLU A 72 -10.58 29.18 8.38
N GLU A 73 -11.28 28.04 8.20
CA GLU A 73 -12.27 27.52 9.15
C GLU A 73 -11.66 27.16 10.52
N GLN A 74 -10.39 26.77 10.54
CA GLN A 74 -9.65 26.40 11.75
C GLN A 74 -8.81 27.56 12.31
N GLY A 75 -8.80 28.72 11.65
CA GLY A 75 -7.96 29.87 12.04
C GLY A 75 -6.46 29.60 11.93
N ILE A 76 -6.05 28.69 11.03
CA ILE A 76 -4.65 28.36 10.76
C ILE A 76 -4.12 29.30 9.69
N ASP A 77 -3.02 29.99 9.97
CA ASP A 77 -2.25 30.74 8.98
C ASP A 77 -1.27 29.80 8.26
N LEU A 78 -1.47 29.61 6.95
CA LEU A 78 -0.62 28.74 6.13
C LEU A 78 0.77 29.34 5.85
N ASP A 79 0.94 30.65 6.02
CA ASP A 79 2.22 31.33 5.81
C ASP A 79 3.10 31.32 7.08
N GLU A 80 2.53 31.02 8.25
CA GLU A 80 3.21 30.98 9.56
C GLU A 80 3.45 29.55 10.09
N ILE A 81 3.57 28.55 9.20
CA ILE A 81 3.81 27.16 9.62
C ILE A 81 5.22 27.01 10.24
N SER A 82 5.30 26.44 11.44
CA SER A 82 6.58 26.13 12.09
C SER A 82 7.36 25.09 11.27
N LYS A 83 8.67 25.30 11.12
CA LYS A 83 9.58 24.29 10.56
C LYS A 83 9.99 23.28 11.64
N GLU A 84 9.04 22.76 12.41
CA GLU A 84 9.36 21.69 13.35
C GLU A 84 9.91 20.51 12.55
N GLU A 85 11.14 20.10 12.87
CA GLU A 85 11.77 18.94 12.28
C GLU A 85 11.02 17.70 12.78
N ILE A 86 10.25 17.08 11.89
CA ILE A 86 9.64 15.78 12.15
C ILE A 86 10.80 14.79 12.30
N PRO A 87 10.91 14.09 13.44
CA PRO A 87 12.01 13.15 13.67
C PRO A 87 11.98 12.07 12.58
N GLU A 88 13.10 11.93 11.86
CA GLU A 88 13.25 10.90 10.85
C GLU A 88 13.37 9.54 11.55
N ILE A 89 12.34 8.70 11.40
CA ILE A 89 12.36 7.34 11.93
C ILE A 89 13.05 6.46 10.89
N ASP A 90 14.24 5.95 11.22
CA ASP A 90 14.88 4.89 10.44
C ASP A 90 14.07 3.59 10.59
N PRO A 91 13.39 3.10 9.53
CA PRO A 91 12.62 1.88 9.60
C PRO A 91 13.49 0.65 9.89
N HIS A 92 14.78 0.66 9.52
CA HIS A 92 15.72 -0.42 9.79
C HIS A 92 16.03 -0.60 11.28
N SER A 93 15.66 0.35 12.13
CA SER A 93 15.69 0.16 13.57
C SER A 93 14.68 -0.89 14.07
N TYR A 94 13.70 -1.31 13.26
CA TYR A 94 12.68 -2.30 13.64
C TYR A 94 12.93 -3.68 13.03
N VAL A 95 12.75 -4.73 13.85
CA VAL A 95 12.91 -6.14 13.42
C VAL A 95 11.93 -6.48 12.29
N ILE A 96 10.67 -6.06 12.41
CA ILE A 96 9.64 -6.36 11.41
C ILE A 96 9.96 -5.76 10.04
N TYR A 97 10.53 -4.56 10.00
CA TYR A 97 10.91 -3.92 8.74
C TYR A 97 12.08 -4.64 8.07
N ASN A 98 13.08 -5.06 8.84
CA ASN A 98 14.20 -5.83 8.28
C ASN A 98 13.76 -7.17 7.69
N LEU A 99 12.79 -7.86 8.31
CA LEU A 99 12.18 -9.07 7.73
C LEU A 99 11.46 -8.75 6.41
N ALA A 100 10.72 -7.64 6.34
CA ALA A 100 10.02 -7.22 5.13
C ALA A 100 10.99 -6.85 4.01
N TYR A 101 12.10 -6.20 4.35
CA TYR A 101 13.16 -5.84 3.44
C TYR A 101 13.91 -7.07 2.91
N GLU A 102 14.17 -8.05 3.78
CA GLU A 102 14.73 -9.36 3.40
C GLU A 102 13.80 -10.07 2.40
N TYR A 103 12.50 -10.13 2.70
CA TYR A 103 11.48 -10.68 1.81
C TYR A 103 11.48 -9.97 0.44
N PHE A 104 11.42 -8.64 0.44
CA PHE A 104 11.44 -7.82 -0.78
C PHE A 104 12.64 -8.17 -1.67
N ARG A 105 13.84 -8.22 -1.07
CA ARG A 105 15.08 -8.53 -1.81
C ARG A 105 15.03 -9.92 -2.43
N CYS A 106 14.70 -10.94 -1.64
CA CYS A 106 14.62 -12.32 -2.14
C CYS A 106 13.54 -12.47 -3.22
N ALA A 107 12.39 -11.84 -3.02
CA ALA A 107 11.26 -11.93 -3.95
C ALA A 107 11.58 -11.23 -5.27
N ASN A 108 12.22 -10.06 -5.22
CA ASN A 108 12.65 -9.33 -6.41
C ASN A 108 13.63 -10.15 -7.27
N GLU A 109 14.54 -10.89 -6.64
CA GLU A 109 15.46 -11.76 -7.40
C GLU A 109 14.72 -12.93 -8.06
N LEU A 110 13.76 -13.57 -7.38
CA LEU A 110 12.91 -14.60 -8.00
C LEU A 110 12.10 -14.04 -9.18
N ILE A 111 11.47 -12.87 -8.99
CA ILE A 111 10.68 -12.19 -10.03
C ILE A 111 11.56 -11.87 -11.25
N LYS A 112 12.76 -11.33 -11.05
CA LYS A 112 13.70 -11.06 -12.17
C LYS A 112 14.10 -12.33 -12.90
N LYS A 113 14.34 -13.42 -12.17
CA LYS A 113 14.67 -14.72 -12.76
C LYS A 113 13.52 -15.22 -13.64
N LEU A 114 12.29 -15.23 -13.11
CA LEU A 114 11.11 -15.72 -13.83
C LEU A 114 10.75 -14.84 -15.03
N ASN A 115 10.86 -13.51 -14.90
CA ASN A 115 10.67 -12.60 -16.04
C ASN A 115 11.64 -12.87 -17.20
N ARG A 116 12.85 -13.38 -16.92
CA ARG A 116 13.83 -13.76 -17.96
C ARG A 116 13.58 -15.15 -18.53
N ALA A 117 13.13 -16.09 -17.70
CA ALA A 117 12.88 -17.47 -18.10
C ALA A 117 11.53 -17.66 -18.81
N GLY A 118 10.58 -16.74 -18.59
CA GLY A 118 9.18 -16.90 -18.94
C GLY A 118 8.37 -17.35 -17.71
N ILE A 119 7.16 -16.81 -17.57
CA ILE A 119 6.25 -17.15 -16.48
C ILE A 119 5.35 -18.29 -16.98
N PRO A 120 5.32 -19.47 -16.32
CA PRO A 120 4.38 -20.52 -16.67
C PRO A 120 2.93 -20.02 -16.58
N GLU A 121 2.10 -20.43 -17.54
CA GLU A 121 0.69 -20.01 -17.62
C GLU A 121 -0.08 -20.49 -16.37
N GLU A 122 0.32 -21.64 -15.82
CA GLU A 122 -0.27 -22.30 -14.65
C GLU A 122 -0.14 -21.50 -13.35
N ILE A 123 0.72 -20.47 -13.31
CA ILE A 123 0.93 -19.61 -12.14
C ILE A 123 0.67 -18.14 -12.42
N GLY A 124 0.11 -17.79 -13.59
CA GLY A 124 0.04 -16.39 -14.05
C GLY A 124 -0.66 -15.46 -13.05
N GLU A 125 -1.85 -15.85 -12.57
CA GLU A 125 -2.64 -15.05 -11.63
C GLU A 125 -1.96 -14.93 -10.26
N GLU A 126 -1.43 -16.04 -9.73
CA GLU A 126 -0.66 -16.05 -8.49
C GLU A 126 0.62 -15.22 -8.58
N PHE A 127 1.28 -15.25 -9.74
CA PHE A 127 2.49 -14.47 -9.99
C PHE A 127 2.17 -12.97 -10.02
N GLU A 128 1.05 -12.54 -10.59
CA GLU A 128 0.59 -11.15 -10.49
C GLU A 128 0.41 -10.73 -9.03
N ASP A 129 -0.16 -11.59 -8.19
CA ASP A 129 -0.33 -11.31 -6.76
C ASP A 129 1.00 -11.18 -6.04
N PHE A 130 1.92 -12.11 -6.30
CA PHE A 130 3.27 -12.09 -5.75
C PHE A 130 4.04 -10.82 -6.16
N VAL A 131 3.99 -10.46 -7.45
CA VAL A 131 4.62 -9.24 -7.99
C VAL A 131 3.99 -7.98 -7.39
N TRP A 132 2.69 -7.94 -7.13
CA TRP A 132 2.12 -6.76 -6.48
C TRP A 132 2.60 -6.59 -5.04
N TYR A 133 2.61 -7.68 -4.26
CA TYR A 133 2.86 -7.58 -2.82
C TYR A 133 4.34 -7.61 -2.44
N HIS A 134 5.27 -7.98 -3.33
CA HIS A 134 6.71 -7.99 -2.99
C HIS A 134 7.26 -6.61 -2.60
N THR A 135 6.84 -5.55 -3.30
CA THR A 135 7.20 -4.16 -2.98
C THR A 135 6.24 -3.53 -1.99
N LEU A 136 4.95 -3.87 -2.09
CA LEU A 136 3.93 -3.25 -1.25
C LEU A 136 4.11 -3.63 0.23
N LEU A 137 4.51 -4.87 0.55
CA LEU A 137 4.70 -5.30 1.93
C LEU A 137 5.78 -4.47 2.64
N VAL A 138 6.96 -4.29 2.05
CA VAL A 138 8.03 -3.48 2.66
C VAL A 138 7.62 -2.01 2.77
N ALA A 139 6.89 -1.46 1.79
CA ALA A 139 6.39 -0.09 1.85
C ALA A 139 5.34 0.12 2.97
N LYS A 140 4.38 -0.81 3.10
CA LYS A 140 3.34 -0.72 4.14
C LYS A 140 3.88 -0.99 5.53
N ILE A 141 4.84 -1.91 5.68
CA ILE A 141 5.53 -2.14 6.95
C ILE A 141 6.42 -0.93 7.31
N GLY A 142 7.09 -0.32 6.33
CA GLY A 142 7.81 0.95 6.53
C GLY A 142 6.90 2.04 7.08
N ARG A 143 5.73 2.25 6.44
CA ARG A 143 4.72 3.19 6.94
C ARG A 143 4.25 2.84 8.35
N LEU A 144 3.95 1.56 8.62
CA LEU A 144 3.51 1.10 9.94
C LEU A 144 4.53 1.49 11.02
N VAL A 145 5.81 1.20 10.80
CA VAL A 145 6.83 1.49 11.81
C VAL A 145 7.12 2.98 11.96
N SER A 146 7.06 3.74 10.86
CA SER A 146 7.15 5.21 10.91
C SER A 146 5.95 5.85 11.60
N SER A 147 4.80 5.18 11.66
CA SER A 147 3.62 5.71 12.36
C SER A 147 3.61 5.46 13.87
N PHE A 148 4.52 4.63 14.40
CA PHE A 148 4.50 4.28 15.82
C PHE A 148 4.79 5.45 16.75
N ASP A 149 5.60 6.38 16.29
CA ASP A 149 6.00 7.58 17.02
C ASP A 149 5.38 8.84 16.37
N ASP A 150 4.36 8.68 15.52
CA ASP A 150 3.67 9.80 14.85
C ASP A 150 2.67 10.47 15.80
N GLU A 151 2.95 11.72 16.17
CA GLU A 151 2.11 12.56 17.03
C GLU A 151 1.11 13.42 16.23
N PHE A 152 1.17 13.38 14.90
CA PHE A 152 0.30 14.19 14.03
C PHE A 152 -1.16 13.74 14.07
N PHE A 153 -1.38 12.43 14.16
CA PHE A 153 -2.72 11.86 14.23
C PHE A 153 -3.21 11.75 15.68
N ASP A 154 -4.48 12.10 15.91
CA ASP A 154 -5.15 11.77 17.16
C ASP A 154 -5.23 10.24 17.37
N GLU A 155 -5.57 9.82 18.59
CA GLU A 155 -5.62 8.39 18.95
C GLU A 155 -6.59 7.58 18.08
N GLU A 156 -7.76 8.12 17.74
CA GLU A 156 -8.75 7.43 16.90
C GLU A 156 -8.22 7.23 15.47
N ALA A 157 -7.62 8.26 14.87
CA ALA A 157 -7.04 8.21 13.55
C ALA A 157 -5.85 7.23 13.49
N ARG A 158 -5.00 7.22 14.52
CA ARG A 158 -3.87 6.27 14.62
C ARG A 158 -4.36 4.82 14.68
N GLU A 159 -5.37 4.54 15.50
CA GLU A 159 -5.94 3.19 15.59
C GLU A 159 -6.54 2.71 14.25
N VAL A 160 -7.26 3.60 13.56
CA VAL A 160 -7.85 3.30 12.24
C VAL A 160 -6.76 3.01 11.20
N GLU A 161 -5.71 3.85 11.16
CA GLU A 161 -4.59 3.71 10.23
C GLU A 161 -3.75 2.46 10.53
N GLU A 162 -3.39 2.20 11.80
CA GLU A 162 -2.64 0.99 12.21
C GLU A 162 -3.45 -0.25 11.84
N LYS A 163 -4.73 -0.32 12.22
CA LYS A 163 -5.61 -1.46 11.92
C LYS A 163 -5.76 -1.68 10.42
N GLY A 164 -6.01 -0.63 9.65
CA GLY A 164 -6.14 -0.71 8.20
C GLY A 164 -4.84 -1.18 7.53
N THR A 165 -3.70 -0.65 7.99
CA THR A 165 -2.37 -1.03 7.47
C THR A 165 -2.07 -2.49 7.76
N LEU A 166 -2.39 -2.97 8.97
CA LEU A 166 -2.26 -4.38 9.34
C LEU A 166 -3.17 -5.29 8.52
N GLN A 167 -4.39 -4.87 8.20
CA GLN A 167 -5.27 -5.65 7.32
C GLN A 167 -4.63 -5.85 5.94
N VAL A 168 -4.04 -4.80 5.37
CA VAL A 168 -3.37 -4.88 4.06
C VAL A 168 -2.07 -5.69 4.12
N ILE A 169 -1.27 -5.54 5.18
CA ILE A 169 -0.07 -6.37 5.38
C ILE A 169 -0.46 -7.84 5.48
N ASN A 170 -1.45 -8.20 6.31
CA ASN A 170 -1.90 -9.59 6.46
C ASN A 170 -2.48 -10.16 5.16
N LYS A 171 -3.24 -9.36 4.40
CA LYS A 171 -3.71 -9.72 3.06
C LYS A 171 -2.53 -10.01 2.13
N GLY A 172 -1.56 -9.10 2.06
CA GLY A 172 -0.39 -9.24 1.20
C GLY A 172 0.47 -10.45 1.54
N ILE A 173 0.67 -10.73 2.83
CA ILE A 173 1.36 -11.95 3.27
C ILE A 173 0.58 -13.19 2.83
N THR A 174 -0.74 -13.22 3.03
CA THR A 174 -1.57 -14.39 2.68
C THR A 174 -1.54 -14.66 1.18
N LEU A 175 -1.70 -13.63 0.35
CA LEU A 175 -1.68 -13.77 -1.10
C LEU A 175 -0.28 -14.15 -1.61
N SER A 176 0.77 -13.59 -1.01
CA SER A 176 2.15 -13.98 -1.32
C SER A 176 2.43 -15.44 -0.97
N GLU A 177 1.96 -15.92 0.18
CA GLU A 177 2.13 -17.33 0.57
C GLU A 177 1.35 -18.28 -0.35
N ASN A 178 0.11 -17.95 -0.68
CA ASN A 178 -0.69 -18.76 -1.60
C ASN A 178 0.00 -18.87 -2.96
N ALA A 179 0.52 -17.73 -3.46
CA ALA A 179 1.25 -17.69 -4.70
C ALA A 179 2.53 -18.54 -4.67
N LEU A 180 3.32 -18.40 -3.61
CA LEU A 180 4.54 -19.19 -3.42
C LEU A 180 4.26 -20.69 -3.24
N GLN A 181 3.17 -21.07 -2.58
CA GLN A 181 2.76 -22.47 -2.45
C GLN A 181 2.36 -23.07 -3.81
N LYS A 182 1.65 -22.31 -4.65
CA LYS A 182 1.33 -22.73 -6.01
C LYS A 182 2.60 -22.87 -6.85
N MET A 183 3.49 -21.88 -6.79
CA MET A 183 4.79 -21.89 -7.45
C MET A 183 5.67 -23.06 -7.04
N LEU A 184 5.60 -23.53 -5.79
CA LEU A 184 6.39 -24.67 -5.32
C LEU A 184 6.12 -25.95 -6.13
N ASN A 185 4.90 -26.13 -6.63
CA ASN A 185 4.52 -27.28 -7.43
C ASN A 185 4.97 -27.16 -8.89
N GLU A 186 4.98 -25.94 -9.43
CA GLU A 186 5.23 -25.69 -10.85
C GLU A 186 6.70 -25.27 -11.14
N LEU A 187 7.45 -24.84 -10.13
CA LEU A 187 8.83 -24.33 -10.25
C LEU A 187 9.82 -25.14 -9.37
N PRO A 188 10.08 -26.42 -9.68
CA PRO A 188 10.95 -27.27 -8.86
C PRO A 188 12.40 -26.76 -8.79
N ASP A 189 12.90 -26.12 -9.85
CA ASP A 189 14.25 -25.54 -9.91
C ASP A 189 14.42 -24.32 -8.99
N ASP A 190 13.32 -23.73 -8.54
CA ASP A 190 13.28 -22.54 -7.66
C ASP A 190 12.86 -22.88 -6.22
N PHE A 191 12.70 -24.16 -5.90
CA PHE A 191 12.23 -24.65 -4.60
C PHE A 191 12.96 -24.00 -3.41
N GLN A 192 14.29 -23.89 -3.46
CA GLN A 192 15.07 -23.31 -2.37
C GLN A 192 14.72 -21.84 -2.13
N MET A 193 14.58 -21.04 -3.20
CA MET A 193 14.21 -19.63 -3.09
C MET A 193 12.78 -19.47 -2.56
N ILE A 194 11.86 -20.30 -3.04
CA ILE A 194 10.45 -20.29 -2.62
C ILE A 194 10.33 -20.64 -1.13
N VAL A 195 11.05 -21.66 -0.66
CA VAL A 195 11.06 -22.05 0.76
C VAL A 195 11.62 -20.94 1.65
N VAL A 196 12.70 -20.27 1.24
CA VAL A 196 13.25 -19.12 1.97
C VAL A 196 12.20 -18.01 2.09
N LEU A 197 11.50 -17.69 1.01
CA LEU A 197 10.45 -16.67 1.02
C LEU A 197 9.29 -17.03 1.96
N LEU A 198 8.83 -18.29 1.93
CA LEU A 198 7.80 -18.79 2.85
C LEU A 198 8.24 -18.71 4.32
N ASP A 199 9.50 -19.02 4.62
CA ASP A 199 10.02 -18.87 5.99
C ASP A 199 10.06 -17.41 6.45
N ILE A 200 10.49 -16.48 5.59
CA ILE A 200 10.48 -15.04 5.92
C ILE A 200 9.04 -14.55 6.16
N LEU A 201 8.08 -14.95 5.32
CA LEU A 201 6.66 -14.60 5.52
C LEU A 201 6.10 -15.17 6.84
N LYS A 202 6.48 -16.40 7.21
CA LYS A 202 6.12 -16.99 8.50
C LYS A 202 6.72 -16.19 9.66
N ARG A 203 8.00 -15.80 9.58
CA ARG A 203 8.66 -14.95 10.58
C ARG A 203 7.99 -13.58 10.69
N LEU A 204 7.60 -12.96 9.57
CA LEU A 204 6.82 -11.72 9.55
C LEU A 204 5.50 -11.86 10.32
N LYS A 205 4.70 -12.90 10.04
CA LYS A 205 3.45 -13.15 10.79
C LYS A 205 3.69 -13.35 12.28
N MET A 206 4.75 -14.08 12.64
CA MET A 206 5.11 -14.29 14.04
C MET A 206 5.49 -12.98 14.71
N GLN A 207 6.26 -12.12 14.04
CA GLN A 207 6.64 -10.81 14.55
C GLN A 207 5.42 -9.90 14.75
N ILE A 208 4.48 -9.92 13.79
CA ILE A 208 3.19 -9.20 13.88
C ILE A 208 2.42 -9.58 15.14
N LYS A 209 2.35 -10.88 15.45
CA LYS A 209 1.63 -11.40 16.62
C LYS A 209 2.38 -11.18 17.94
N LYS A 210 3.71 -11.26 17.91
CA LYS A 210 4.56 -11.20 19.11
C LYS A 210 4.78 -9.76 19.57
N ASN A 211 5.41 -8.95 18.71
CA ASN A 211 5.74 -7.56 19.01
C ASN A 211 6.19 -6.81 17.75
N MET A 212 5.31 -6.04 17.13
CA MET A 212 5.65 -5.24 15.94
C MET A 212 6.61 -4.08 16.23
N ARG A 213 6.69 -3.65 17.50
CA ARG A 213 7.51 -2.52 17.96
C ARG A 213 8.91 -2.96 18.43
N GLU A 214 9.27 -4.23 18.25
CA GLU A 214 10.60 -4.75 18.62
C GLU A 214 11.69 -4.08 17.77
N ARG A 215 12.63 -3.39 18.43
CA ARG A 215 13.79 -2.75 17.81
C ARG A 215 14.96 -3.74 17.70
N VAL A 216 15.84 -3.53 16.71
CA VAL A 216 17.11 -4.25 16.60
C VAL A 216 18.00 -3.87 17.78
N LYS A 217 18.71 -4.85 18.36
CA LYS A 217 19.65 -4.65 19.47
C LYS A 217 21.01 -4.15 18.98
#